data_AF-U2G8Q1-F1
#
_entry.id   AF-U2G8Q1-F1
#
_cell.length_a   1.000
_cell.length_b   1.000
_cell.length_c   1.000
_cell.angle_alpha   90.00
_cell.angle_beta   90.00
_cell.angle_gamma   90.00
#
_symmetry.space_group_name_H-M   'P 1'
#
loop_
_entity.id
_entity.type
_entity.pdbx_description
1 polymer ?
#
loop_
_entity_poly.entity_id
_entity_poly.type
_entity_poly.pdbx_seq_one_letter_code
_entity_poly.pdbx_strand_id
1 'polypeptide(L)'
;MVGLDVVLYVFADISTSKTNFVNSSKVSKAKHFELNNINKKDLVFVGSSRTFYHISTNIFKNANVKIYNFGVSGNFISDYPFYYKHY
;
A
#
# COMPACT_ATOMS: atom_id res chain seq x y z
N MET A 1 17.40 -5.43 28.64
CA MET A 1 17.10 -6.27 27.46
C MET A 1 17.50 -5.49 26.20
N VAL A 2 18.79 -5.13 26.07
CA VAL A 2 19.25 -4.14 25.08
C VAL A 2 19.15 -4.67 23.63
N GLY A 3 19.31 -5.98 23.43
CA GLY A 3 19.26 -6.59 22.10
C GLY A 3 17.87 -6.62 21.46
N LEU A 4 16.80 -6.81 22.24
CA LEU A 4 15.43 -6.78 21.71
C LEU A 4 15.05 -5.37 21.24
N ASP A 5 15.47 -4.34 21.99
CA ASP A 5 15.21 -2.95 21.65
C ASP A 5 15.93 -2.53 20.36
N VAL A 6 17.15 -3.01 20.12
CA VAL A 6 17.88 -2.77 18.87
C VAL A 6 17.21 -3.45 17.68
N VAL A 7 16.74 -4.69 17.86
CA VAL A 7 15.99 -5.41 16.80
C VAL A 7 14.68 -4.69 16.51
N LEU A 8 13.92 -4.29 17.53
CA LEU A 8 12.69 -3.52 17.37
C LEU A 8 12.95 -2.16 16.72
N TYR A 9 14.05 -1.48 17.04
CA TYR A 9 14.44 -0.21 16.43
C TYR A 9 14.71 -0.39 14.94
N VAL A 10 15.50 -1.40 14.54
CA VAL A 10 15.77 -1.69 13.13
C VAL A 10 14.48 -2.07 12.39
N PHE A 11 13.61 -2.87 12.98
CA PHE A 11 12.31 -3.23 12.40
C PHE A 11 11.36 -2.03 12.28
N ALA A 12 11.38 -1.11 13.25
CA ALA A 12 10.60 0.13 13.21
C ALA A 12 11.14 1.12 12.16
N ASP A 13 12.44 1.08 11.89
CA ASP A 13 13.11 1.93 10.89
C ASP A 13 12.93 1.39 9.45
N ILE A 14 12.40 0.17 9.28
CA ILE A 14 11.91 -0.33 7.98
C ILE A 14 10.65 0.47 7.62
N SER A 15 10.89 1.62 6.99
CA SER A 15 9.85 2.54 6.59
C SER A 15 9.33 2.24 5.19
N THR A 16 8.06 2.56 5.00
CA THR A 16 7.41 2.52 3.68
C THR A 16 7.92 3.70 2.86
N SER A 17 8.40 3.44 1.64
CA SER A 17 8.86 4.46 0.71
C SER A 17 7.87 4.65 -0.44
N LYS A 18 8.22 5.44 -1.47
CA LYS A 18 7.39 5.60 -2.67
C LYS A 18 7.42 4.40 -3.62
N THR A 19 8.45 3.56 -3.50
CA THR A 19 8.71 2.44 -4.41
C THR A 19 8.53 1.10 -3.74
N ASN A 20 8.67 1.04 -2.40
CA ASN A 20 8.58 -0.18 -1.63
C ASN A 20 7.68 0.02 -0.41
N PHE A 21 6.89 -0.99 -0.09
CA PHE A 21 6.09 -1.03 1.13
C PHE A 21 6.31 -2.35 1.85
N VAL A 22 6.18 -2.32 3.17
CA VAL A 22 6.32 -3.51 4.02
C VAL A 22 5.02 -4.31 3.89
N ASN A 23 5.10 -5.45 3.19
CA ASN A 23 3.94 -6.29 2.88
C ASN A 23 3.28 -6.93 4.12
N SER A 24 3.87 -6.74 5.31
CA SER A 24 3.42 -7.29 6.59
C SER A 24 2.29 -6.49 7.26
N SER A 25 1.98 -5.26 6.80
CA SER A 25 0.98 -4.41 7.47
C SER A 25 0.08 -3.63 6.51
N LYS A 26 -1.23 -3.67 6.76
CA LYS A 26 -2.27 -2.89 6.05
C LYS A 26 -1.99 -1.38 6.09
N VAL A 27 -1.38 -0.91 7.19
CA VAL A 27 -1.01 0.50 7.41
C VAL A 27 0.14 0.94 6.51
N SER A 28 1.08 0.03 6.21
CA SER A 28 2.20 0.31 5.30
C SER A 28 1.70 0.61 3.88
N LYS A 29 0.70 -0.14 3.39
CA LYS A 29 0.10 0.12 2.08
C LYS A 29 -0.60 1.49 2.00
N ALA A 30 -1.31 1.87 3.06
CA ALA A 30 -1.95 3.19 3.17
C ALA A 30 -0.91 4.32 3.09
N LYS A 31 0.19 4.21 3.83
CA LYS A 31 1.30 5.17 3.76
C LYS A 31 1.98 5.20 2.39
N HIS A 32 2.15 4.05 1.73
CA HIS A 32 2.70 3.96 0.38
C HIS A 32 1.82 4.70 -0.64
N PHE A 33 0.50 4.61 -0.45
CA PHE A 33 -0.48 5.29 -1.29
C PHE A 33 -0.49 6.80 -1.07
N GLU A 34 -0.44 7.26 0.18
CA GLU A 34 -0.28 8.67 0.53
C GLU A 34 0.99 9.26 -0.12
N LEU A 35 2.13 8.59 0.03
CA LEU A 35 3.40 8.98 -0.58
C LEU A 35 3.36 8.98 -2.12
N ASN A 36 2.48 8.17 -2.72
CA ASN A 36 2.23 8.11 -4.17
C ASN A 36 1.19 9.12 -4.68
N ASN A 37 0.75 10.05 -3.83
CA ASN A 37 -0.02 11.25 -4.14
C ASN A 37 -1.32 10.94 -4.91
N ILE A 38 -2.37 10.64 -4.14
CA ILE A 38 -3.70 10.19 -4.60
C ILE A 38 -4.30 11.11 -5.65
N ASN A 39 -4.18 12.43 -5.45
CA ASN A 39 -4.77 13.45 -6.31
C ASN A 39 -4.16 13.52 -7.71
N LYS A 40 -3.08 12.77 -7.96
CA LYS A 40 -2.40 12.68 -9.26
C LYS A 40 -2.67 11.34 -9.97
N LYS A 41 -3.55 10.50 -9.43
CA LYS A 41 -3.93 9.20 -10.01
C LYS A 41 -5.30 9.31 -10.67
N ASP A 42 -5.41 8.76 -11.86
CA ASP A 42 -6.65 8.71 -12.62
C ASP A 42 -7.56 7.57 -12.13
N LEU A 43 -6.96 6.49 -11.62
CA LEU A 43 -7.68 5.31 -11.14
C LEU A 43 -6.95 4.61 -10.00
N VAL A 44 -7.69 4.18 -8.99
CA VAL A 44 -7.18 3.43 -7.85
C VAL A 44 -7.91 2.10 -7.75
N PHE A 45 -7.19 1.00 -7.91
CA PHE A 45 -7.72 -0.34 -7.74
C PHE A 45 -7.65 -0.73 -6.28
N VAL A 46 -8.81 -0.90 -5.65
CA VAL A 46 -8.92 -1.30 -4.24
C VAL A 46 -9.37 -2.76 -4.17
N GLY A 47 -8.72 -3.59 -3.37
CA GLY A 47 -9.11 -4.98 -3.26
C GLY A 47 -8.20 -5.84 -2.40
N SER A 48 -8.40 -7.16 -2.50
CA SER A 48 -7.61 -8.16 -1.78
C SER A 48 -6.32 -8.53 -2.53
N SER A 49 -5.75 -9.70 -2.21
CA SER A 49 -4.61 -10.28 -2.95
C SER A 49 -4.87 -10.40 -4.44
N ARG A 50 -6.13 -10.62 -4.87
CA ARG A 50 -6.50 -10.66 -6.29
C ARG A 50 -6.16 -9.35 -7.00
N THR A 51 -6.51 -8.22 -6.39
CA THR A 51 -6.16 -6.91 -6.93
C THR A 51 -4.64 -6.72 -6.92
N PHE A 52 -3.97 -7.12 -5.85
CA PHE A 52 -2.53 -6.97 -5.71
C PHE A 52 -1.73 -7.70 -6.80
N TYR A 53 -2.08 -8.96 -7.09
CA TYR A 53 -1.31 -9.80 -8.00
C TYR A 53 -1.81 -9.78 -9.45
N HIS A 54 -3.11 -9.56 -9.70
CA HIS A 54 -3.68 -9.77 -11.03
C HIS A 54 -3.92 -8.48 -11.83
N ILE A 55 -3.84 -7.30 -11.22
CA ILE A 55 -3.93 -6.03 -11.96
C ILE A 55 -2.56 -5.65 -12.51
N SER A 56 -2.37 -5.87 -13.81
CA SER A 56 -1.18 -5.45 -14.55
C SER A 56 -1.20 -3.94 -14.77
N THR A 57 -0.21 -3.24 -14.22
CA THR A 57 -0.10 -1.78 -14.34
C THR A 57 0.47 -1.31 -15.68
N ASN A 58 1.11 -2.22 -16.43
CA ASN A 58 1.76 -1.91 -17.70
C ASN A 58 0.75 -1.57 -18.81
N ILE A 59 -0.41 -2.21 -18.81
CA ILE A 59 -1.47 -1.97 -19.83
C ILE A 59 -1.94 -0.51 -19.73
N PHE A 60 -2.13 -0.01 -18.51
CA PHE A 60 -2.56 1.37 -18.26
C PHE A 60 -1.45 2.40 -18.53
N LYS A 61 -0.20 2.03 -18.27
CA LYS A 61 0.97 2.87 -18.59
C LYS A 61 1.04 3.15 -20.10
N ASN A 62 0.78 2.15 -20.95
CA ASN A 62 0.74 2.31 -22.40
C ASN A 62 -0.38 3.24 -22.88
N ALA A 63 -1.48 3.32 -22.12
CA ALA A 63 -2.60 4.22 -22.38
C ALA A 63 -2.46 5.61 -21.72
N ASN A 64 -1.32 5.92 -21.11
CA ASN A 64 -1.09 7.15 -20.34
C ASN A 64 -2.07 7.35 -19.16
N VAL A 65 -2.60 6.25 -18.62
CA VAL A 65 -3.49 6.27 -17.45
C VAL A 65 -2.66 6.02 -16.19
N LYS A 66 -2.65 6.98 -15.27
CA LYS A 66 -1.91 6.90 -14.01
C LYS A 66 -2.72 6.14 -12.98
N ILE A 67 -2.41 4.86 -12.85
CA ILE A 67 -3.11 4.02 -11.89
C ILE A 67 -2.34 3.81 -10.58
N TYR A 68 -3.04 3.36 -9.55
CA TYR A 68 -2.46 2.82 -8.33
C TYR A 68 -3.15 1.51 -7.93
N ASN A 69 -2.35 0.50 -7.58
CA ASN A 69 -2.85 -0.79 -7.10
C ASN A 69 -2.82 -0.83 -5.56
N PHE A 70 -3.98 -0.55 -4.96
CA PHE A 70 -4.26 -0.62 -3.53
C PHE A 70 -4.76 -2.02 -3.12
N GLY A 71 -4.24 -3.08 -3.74
CA GLY A 71 -4.51 -4.46 -3.34
C GLY A 71 -3.77 -4.83 -2.05
N VAL A 72 -4.48 -5.35 -1.06
CA VAL A 72 -3.94 -5.76 0.24
C VAL A 72 -4.34 -7.21 0.52
N SER A 73 -3.37 -8.10 0.70
CA SER A 73 -3.65 -9.52 0.98
C SER A 73 -4.43 -9.68 2.29
N GLY A 74 -5.47 -10.51 2.27
CA GLY A 74 -6.32 -10.74 3.45
C GLY A 74 -7.30 -9.59 3.78
N ASN A 75 -7.50 -8.63 2.88
CA ASN A 75 -8.56 -7.62 3.07
C ASN A 75 -9.96 -8.18 2.84
N PHE A 76 -10.86 -7.85 3.76
CA PHE A 76 -12.30 -8.05 3.69
C PHE A 76 -13.03 -6.72 3.52
N ILE A 77 -14.32 -6.77 3.19
CA ILE A 77 -15.11 -5.55 2.96
C ILE A 77 -15.18 -4.64 4.20
N SER A 78 -15.13 -5.25 5.39
CA SER A 78 -15.09 -4.58 6.69
C SER A 78 -13.79 -3.83 6.96
N ASP A 79 -12.72 -4.08 6.22
CA ASP A 79 -11.45 -3.37 6.36
C ASP A 79 -11.46 -2.02 5.64
N TYR A 80 -12.42 -1.78 4.72
CA TYR A 80 -12.46 -0.56 3.92
C TYR A 80 -12.81 0.74 4.66
N PRO A 81 -13.72 0.74 5.66
CA PRO A 81 -13.98 1.93 6.47
C PRO A 81 -12.72 2.46 7.18
N PHE A 82 -11.75 1.60 7.49
CA PHE A 82 -10.49 2.00 8.13
C PHE A 82 -9.61 2.85 7.19
N TYR A 83 -9.74 2.68 5.88
CA TYR A 83 -9.03 3.51 4.91
C TYR A 83 -9.68 4.88 4.71
N TYR A 84 -10.98 5.03 4.97
CA TYR A 84 -11.69 6.29 4.70
C TYR A 84 -11.67 7.27 5.88
N LYS A 85 -11.53 6.79 7.12
CA LYS A 85 -11.66 7.60 8.35
C LYS A 85 -10.38 8.35 8.77
N HIS A 86 -9.24 8.09 8.13
CA HIS A 86 -7.97 8.76 8.42
C HIS A 86 -7.53 9.76 7.32
N TYR A 87 -8.42 10.12 6.40
CA TYR A 87 -8.24 11.23 5.46
C TYR A 87 -8.94 12.49 5.98
#